data_AF-A0A660W9V9-F1
#
_entry.id   AF-A0A660W9V9-F1
#
_cell.length_a   1.000
_cell.length_b   1.000
_cell.length_c   1.000
_cell.angle_alpha   90.00
_cell.angle_beta   90.00
_cell.angle_gamma   90.00
#
_symmetry.space_group_name_H-M   'P 1'
#
loop_
_entity.id
_entity.type
_entity.pdbx_description
1 polymer ?
#
loop_
_entity_poly.entity_id
_entity_poly.type
_entity_poly.pdbx_seq_one_letter_code
_entity_poly.pdbx_strand_id
1 'polypeptide(L)'
;MCKSYLIVSIAVGVILFTGQALAGPVTFTGDVPTDFVGEQFFLDPDGGLDDVGMPPGFTTTGNAIIQLAVAYDTLSDTLYVGIDTVGIALDVDGDGDPGHTSSKLKKLGGHDYPSCGVAESFTFSIDLDNDGFFDVIAGLDLAGTATAGYQVAAFSGDPWAPYLAFGAPIPGVGGSMNHDPSAAMPDLEFTVTGLTNIDPGFDGNDIHLHAFVGSLADDGFGEDFLEVFPIPEPTTLVLVGATVALLAGVVRKRIA
;
A
#
# COMPACT_ATOMS: atom_id res chain seq x y z
N MET A 1 50.27 30.79 52.89
CA MET A 1 49.36 29.61 52.95
C MET A 1 48.19 29.90 52.01
N CYS A 2 48.21 29.36 50.79
CA CYS A 2 47.15 29.54 49.81
C CYS A 2 46.39 28.21 49.68
N LYS A 3 45.09 28.20 50.05
CA LYS A 3 44.22 27.03 49.87
C LYS A 3 43.57 27.13 48.50
N SER A 4 43.96 26.24 47.59
CA SER A 4 43.28 26.06 46.31
C SER A 4 42.09 25.12 46.49
N TYR A 5 40.90 25.55 46.08
CA TYR A 5 39.70 24.71 46.03
C TYR A 5 39.39 24.38 44.57
N LEU A 6 39.26 23.08 44.29
CA LEU A 6 38.80 22.54 43.01
C LEU A 6 37.28 22.51 43.04
N ILE A 7 36.63 23.21 42.10
CA ILE A 7 35.18 23.13 41.89
C ILE A 7 34.96 22.17 40.72
N VAL A 8 34.32 21.02 40.99
CA VAL A 8 33.86 20.08 39.97
C VAL A 8 32.39 20.37 39.72
N SER A 9 32.06 20.92 38.55
CA SER A 9 30.68 21.09 38.11
C SER A 9 30.25 19.82 37.36
N ILE A 10 29.30 19.06 37.92
CA ILE A 10 28.65 17.93 37.25
C ILE A 10 27.43 18.49 36.52
N ALA A 11 27.49 18.55 35.18
CA ALA A 11 26.32 18.83 34.36
C ALA A 11 25.51 17.54 34.18
N VAL A 12 24.32 17.48 34.76
CA VAL A 12 23.36 16.40 34.52
C VAL A 12 22.53 16.81 33.30
N GLY A 13 22.87 16.27 32.14
CA GLY A 13 22.05 16.41 30.93
C GLY A 13 20.86 15.46 31.00
N VAL A 14 19.65 16.00 31.07
CA VAL A 14 18.41 15.23 30.89
C VAL A 14 18.25 15.03 29.38
N ILE A 15 18.51 13.81 28.90
CA ILE A 15 18.18 13.41 27.53
C ILE A 15 16.69 13.07 27.53
N LEU A 16 15.87 14.00 27.01
CA LEU A 16 14.48 13.72 26.68
C LEU A 16 14.49 12.86 25.41
N PHE A 17 14.33 11.55 25.58
CA PHE A 17 13.97 10.69 24.46
C PHE A 17 12.51 11.00 24.12
N THR A 18 12.29 11.76 23.05
CA THR A 18 10.99 11.74 22.37
C THR A 18 10.89 10.37 21.72
N GLY A 19 10.21 9.43 22.40
CA GLY A 19 9.85 8.17 21.76
C GLY A 19 9.05 8.52 20.51
N GLN A 20 9.52 8.06 19.34
CA GLN A 20 8.67 8.08 18.17
C GLN A 20 7.47 7.20 18.51
N ALA A 21 6.27 7.77 18.44
CA ALA A 21 5.07 6.95 18.52
C ALA A 21 5.14 5.99 17.34
N LEU A 22 5.12 4.68 17.63
CA LEU A 22 4.90 3.69 16.59
C LEU A 22 3.51 3.99 16.01
N ALA A 23 3.41 4.04 14.68
CA ALA A 23 2.11 4.08 14.03
C ALA A 23 1.28 2.89 14.54
N GLY A 24 0.02 3.14 14.88
CA GLY A 24 -0.89 2.05 15.23
C GLY A 24 -1.19 1.21 13.98
N PRO A 25 -1.75 0.00 14.14
CA PRO A 25 -2.22 -0.79 13.01
C PRO A 25 -3.20 0.01 12.15
N VAL A 26 -3.12 -0.17 10.83
CA VAL A 26 -4.08 0.42 9.89
C VAL A 26 -5.48 -0.09 10.22
N THR A 27 -6.47 0.80 10.17
CA THR A 27 -7.88 0.45 10.36
C THR A 27 -8.59 0.70 9.06
N PHE A 28 -9.00 -0.37 8.39
CA PHE A 28 -9.70 -0.31 7.11
C PHE A 28 -11.15 0.18 7.26
N THR A 29 -11.49 1.23 6.52
CA THR A 29 -12.82 1.86 6.48
C THR A 29 -13.43 1.89 5.09
N GLY A 30 -12.68 1.47 4.07
CA GLY A 30 -13.01 1.56 2.66
C GLY A 30 -12.58 2.88 2.01
N ASP A 31 -11.73 3.67 2.67
CA ASP A 31 -11.21 4.95 2.20
C ASP A 31 -9.69 4.97 2.44
N VAL A 32 -8.95 4.52 1.42
CA VAL A 32 -7.50 4.35 1.46
C VAL A 32 -6.76 5.65 1.85
N PRO A 33 -7.09 6.83 1.28
CA PRO A 33 -6.52 8.10 1.74
C PRO A 33 -6.69 8.37 3.24
N THR A 34 -7.81 7.96 3.82
CA THR A 34 -8.11 8.14 5.25
C THR A 34 -7.41 7.10 6.13
N ASP A 35 -7.22 5.88 5.64
CA ASP A 35 -6.76 4.74 6.44
C ASP A 35 -5.22 4.66 6.55
N PHE A 36 -4.49 5.21 5.57
CA PHE A 36 -3.02 5.15 5.46
C PHE A 36 -2.31 6.47 5.81
N VAL A 37 -2.75 7.18 6.84
CA VAL A 37 -2.20 8.50 7.19
C VAL A 37 -0.73 8.44 7.62
N GLY A 38 0.13 9.07 6.83
CA GLY A 38 1.58 9.16 7.10
C GLY A 38 2.39 8.01 6.51
N GLU A 39 1.73 7.10 5.78
CA GLU A 39 2.33 5.95 5.11
C GLU A 39 2.72 6.30 3.66
N GLN A 40 3.32 5.31 2.97
CA GLN A 40 3.75 5.47 1.59
C GLN A 40 2.57 5.35 0.63
N PHE A 41 2.36 6.40 -0.17
CA PHE A 41 1.44 6.41 -1.30
C PHE A 41 2.24 6.38 -2.60
N PHE A 42 1.84 5.51 -3.50
CA PHE A 42 2.33 5.44 -4.86
C PHE A 42 1.19 5.89 -5.76
N LEU A 43 1.37 7.05 -6.38
CA LEU A 43 0.36 7.63 -7.25
C LEU A 43 0.46 7.01 -8.64
N ASP A 44 -0.68 6.74 -9.24
CA ASP A 44 -0.74 6.57 -10.68
C ASP A 44 -0.26 7.86 -11.36
N PRO A 45 0.73 7.80 -12.28
CA PRO A 45 1.21 8.97 -13.00
C PRO A 45 0.14 9.77 -13.74
N ASP A 46 -0.96 9.14 -14.15
CA ASP A 46 -2.05 9.79 -14.87
C ASP A 46 -3.28 10.11 -14.00
N GLY A 47 -3.32 9.56 -12.79
CA GLY A 47 -4.40 9.75 -11.83
C GLY A 47 -5.63 8.87 -12.07
N GLY A 48 -5.46 7.77 -12.81
CA GLY A 48 -6.41 6.68 -12.99
C GLY A 48 -7.45 6.93 -14.07
N LEU A 49 -7.13 7.56 -15.21
CA LEU A 49 -8.14 7.74 -16.28
C LEU A 49 -7.60 7.71 -17.71
N ASP A 50 -6.31 7.91 -17.95
CA ASP A 50 -5.79 8.10 -19.32
C ASP A 50 -5.27 6.79 -19.96
N ASP A 51 -4.94 5.77 -19.16
CA ASP A 51 -4.41 4.48 -19.62
C ASP A 51 -5.42 3.33 -19.62
N VAL A 52 -6.57 3.50 -18.95
CA VAL A 52 -7.68 2.54 -19.01
C VAL A 52 -8.53 2.76 -20.26
N GLY A 53 -8.60 1.72 -21.10
CA GLY A 53 -9.48 1.70 -22.27
C GLY A 53 -10.94 1.94 -21.89
N MET A 54 -11.64 2.83 -22.60
CA MET A 54 -13.04 3.16 -22.29
C MET A 54 -13.91 3.09 -23.54
N PRO A 55 -14.97 2.25 -23.56
CA PRO A 55 -15.89 2.22 -24.68
C PRO A 55 -16.64 3.55 -24.86
N PRO A 56 -17.06 3.89 -26.09
CA PRO A 56 -17.74 5.16 -26.35
C PRO A 56 -18.96 5.41 -25.47
N GLY A 57 -18.95 6.57 -24.82
CA GLY A 57 -20.05 7.07 -23.99
C GLY A 57 -19.86 6.80 -22.50
N PHE A 58 -18.86 6.02 -22.07
CA PHE A 58 -18.43 5.95 -20.68
C PHE A 58 -17.39 7.02 -20.37
N THR A 59 -17.29 7.40 -19.10
CA THR A 59 -16.41 8.49 -18.63
C THR A 59 -15.55 8.12 -17.44
N THR A 60 -15.82 6.98 -16.80
CA THR A 60 -15.11 6.47 -15.64
C THR A 60 -15.37 4.96 -15.52
N THR A 61 -14.49 4.26 -14.81
CA THR A 61 -14.59 2.85 -14.47
C THR A 61 -13.89 2.64 -13.13
N GLY A 62 -14.41 1.73 -12.32
CA GLY A 62 -13.81 1.23 -11.10
C GLY A 62 -12.53 0.42 -11.32
N ASN A 63 -12.17 0.14 -12.57
CA ASN A 63 -10.92 -0.54 -12.88
C ASN A 63 -9.71 0.40 -12.79
N ALA A 64 -9.92 1.71 -12.80
CA ALA A 64 -8.83 2.66 -12.94
C ALA A 64 -8.23 3.06 -11.59
N ILE A 65 -6.95 2.79 -11.38
CA ILE A 65 -6.20 2.96 -10.14
C ILE A 65 -5.78 4.41 -10.01
N ILE A 66 -6.07 5.03 -8.87
CA ILE A 66 -5.58 6.38 -8.54
C ILE A 66 -4.26 6.28 -7.80
N GLN A 67 -4.19 5.37 -6.83
CA GLN A 67 -3.04 5.20 -5.97
C GLN A 67 -3.04 3.85 -5.25
N LEU A 68 -1.84 3.44 -4.86
CA LEU A 68 -1.57 2.29 -4.00
C LEU A 68 -0.97 2.80 -2.69
N ALA A 69 -1.46 2.29 -1.55
CA ALA A 69 -0.92 2.57 -0.24
C ALA A 69 -0.52 1.26 0.46
N VAL A 70 0.61 1.30 1.17
CA VAL A 70 1.10 0.15 1.94
C VAL A 70 1.63 0.56 3.30
N ALA A 71 1.44 -0.30 4.28
CA ALA A 71 2.02 -0.14 5.62
C ALA A 71 2.40 -1.52 6.18
N TYR A 72 3.62 -1.68 6.68
CA TYR A 72 4.07 -2.97 7.22
C TYR A 72 4.24 -2.91 8.75
N ASP A 73 3.52 -3.79 9.44
CA ASP A 73 3.67 -4.02 10.87
C ASP A 73 4.60 -5.20 11.14
N THR A 74 5.86 -4.88 11.44
CA THR A 74 6.91 -5.85 11.80
C THR A 74 6.59 -6.69 13.04
N LEU A 75 5.72 -6.24 13.95
CA LEU A 75 5.38 -6.99 15.17
C LEU A 75 4.41 -8.12 14.88
N SER A 76 3.46 -7.89 13.97
CA SER A 76 2.47 -8.87 13.56
C SER A 76 2.81 -9.58 12.25
N ASP A 77 3.92 -9.21 11.59
CA ASP A 77 4.30 -9.66 10.24
C ASP A 77 3.12 -9.52 9.28
N THR A 78 2.56 -8.30 9.24
CA THR A 78 1.36 -7.97 8.45
C THR A 78 1.62 -6.74 7.60
N LEU A 79 1.53 -6.91 6.29
CA LEU A 79 1.46 -5.86 5.29
C LEU A 79 -0.01 -5.49 5.05
N TYR A 80 -0.37 -4.26 5.35
CA TYR A 80 -1.65 -3.66 5.00
C TYR A 80 -1.52 -3.02 3.62
N VAL A 81 -2.50 -3.27 2.76
CA VAL A 81 -2.53 -2.78 1.38
C VAL A 81 -3.87 -2.13 1.10
N GLY A 82 -3.83 -0.96 0.47
CA GLY A 82 -4.99 -0.23 -0.02
C GLY A 82 -4.79 0.13 -1.50
N ILE A 83 -5.77 -0.18 -2.35
CA ILE A 83 -5.82 0.27 -3.74
C ILE A 83 -7.04 1.17 -3.89
N ASP A 84 -6.78 2.44 -4.13
CA ASP A 84 -7.76 3.49 -4.41
C ASP A 84 -8.02 3.52 -5.91
N THR A 85 -9.28 3.57 -6.31
CA THR A 85 -9.71 3.52 -7.71
C THR A 85 -10.69 4.65 -8.00
N VAL A 86 -10.91 4.97 -9.28
CA VAL A 86 -11.94 5.95 -9.63
C VAL A 86 -13.33 5.38 -9.38
N GLY A 87 -14.00 5.90 -8.36
CA GLY A 87 -15.38 5.52 -8.05
C GLY A 87 -15.41 4.38 -7.05
N ILE A 88 -15.95 3.22 -7.45
CA ILE A 88 -15.99 2.01 -6.62
C ILE A 88 -15.16 0.96 -7.33
N ALA A 89 -14.21 0.33 -6.65
CA ALA A 89 -13.34 -0.65 -7.28
C ALA A 89 -14.17 -1.78 -7.93
N LEU A 90 -13.79 -2.15 -9.15
CA LEU A 90 -14.47 -3.16 -9.97
C LEU A 90 -15.93 -2.84 -10.33
N ASP A 91 -16.41 -1.60 -10.13
CA ASP A 91 -17.59 -1.06 -10.82
C ASP A 91 -17.21 -0.79 -12.29
N VAL A 92 -17.27 -1.84 -13.10
CA VAL A 92 -16.69 -1.87 -14.44
C VAL A 92 -17.21 -0.71 -15.28
N ASP A 93 -18.51 -0.41 -15.18
CA ASP A 93 -19.14 0.61 -16.00
C ASP A 93 -19.32 1.99 -15.33
N GLY A 94 -18.90 2.10 -14.07
CA GLY A 94 -18.74 3.34 -13.32
C GLY A 94 -20.08 4.03 -13.03
N ASP A 95 -21.16 3.26 -12.86
CA ASP A 95 -22.50 3.79 -12.62
C ASP A 95 -22.87 3.92 -11.12
N GLY A 96 -21.96 3.51 -10.24
CA GLY A 96 -22.09 3.53 -8.79
C GLY A 96 -22.65 2.23 -8.20
N ASP A 97 -22.82 1.18 -9.00
CA ASP A 97 -23.33 -0.13 -8.60
C ASP A 97 -22.40 -1.26 -9.09
N PRO A 98 -21.35 -1.63 -8.33
CA PRO A 98 -20.44 -2.75 -8.66
C PRO A 98 -21.12 -4.14 -8.57
N GLY A 99 -22.44 -4.15 -8.41
CA GLY A 99 -23.26 -5.33 -8.29
C GLY A 99 -23.92 -5.74 -9.61
N HIS A 100 -23.98 -4.83 -10.59
CA HIS A 100 -24.96 -4.93 -11.66
C HIS A 100 -24.51 -4.29 -12.96
N THR A 101 -24.47 -5.10 -14.02
CA THR A 101 -24.34 -4.62 -15.40
C THR A 101 -25.40 -3.58 -15.76
N SER A 102 -24.98 -2.35 -16.06
CA SER A 102 -25.88 -1.31 -16.54
C SER A 102 -26.51 -1.68 -17.88
N SER A 103 -27.65 -1.04 -18.19
CA SER A 103 -28.31 -1.21 -19.50
C SER A 103 -27.45 -0.74 -20.67
N LYS A 104 -26.40 0.04 -20.42
CA LYS A 104 -25.51 0.58 -21.44
C LYS A 104 -24.37 -0.40 -21.71
N LEU A 105 -23.73 -0.93 -20.67
CA LEU A 105 -22.69 -1.97 -20.78
C LEU A 105 -23.27 -3.21 -21.46
N LYS A 106 -24.46 -3.63 -21.03
CA LYS A 106 -25.18 -4.78 -21.62
C LYS A 106 -25.46 -4.66 -23.12
N LYS A 107 -25.60 -3.43 -23.65
CA LYS A 107 -25.84 -3.21 -25.10
C LYS A 107 -24.57 -3.38 -25.92
N LEU A 108 -23.41 -3.16 -25.31
CA LEU A 108 -22.12 -3.42 -25.92
C LEU A 108 -21.83 -4.93 -25.87
N GLY A 109 -22.24 -5.59 -24.79
CA GLY A 109 -22.11 -7.03 -24.59
C GLY A 109 -21.25 -7.38 -23.39
N GLY A 110 -20.77 -6.36 -22.68
CA GLY A 110 -20.02 -6.51 -21.44
C GLY A 110 -20.90 -6.84 -20.24
N HIS A 111 -20.22 -7.16 -19.16
CA HIS A 111 -20.76 -7.62 -17.90
C HIS A 111 -19.98 -6.98 -16.74
N ASP A 112 -20.74 -6.39 -15.83
CA ASP A 112 -20.34 -6.08 -14.46
C ASP A 112 -21.05 -7.12 -13.58
N TYR A 113 -20.25 -7.91 -12.88
CA TYR A 113 -20.68 -9.03 -12.07
C TYR A 113 -20.74 -8.66 -10.60
N PRO A 114 -21.76 -9.15 -9.88
CA PRO A 114 -21.87 -8.86 -8.47
C PRO A 114 -20.73 -9.42 -7.65
N SER A 115 -20.20 -8.57 -6.77
CA SER A 115 -19.22 -8.93 -5.73
C SER A 115 -17.91 -9.44 -6.33
N CYS A 116 -17.30 -8.69 -7.26
CA CYS A 116 -16.04 -9.09 -7.90
C CYS A 116 -16.20 -10.50 -8.50
N GLY A 117 -17.22 -10.64 -9.33
CA GLY A 117 -17.64 -11.95 -9.81
C GLY A 117 -16.69 -12.51 -10.87
N VAL A 118 -17.08 -13.64 -11.45
CA VAL A 118 -16.25 -14.31 -12.48
C VAL A 118 -15.82 -13.32 -13.56
N ALA A 119 -14.53 -13.34 -13.87
CA ALA A 119 -13.84 -12.47 -14.82
C ALA A 119 -13.46 -11.06 -14.33
N GLU A 120 -13.89 -10.61 -13.16
CA GLU A 120 -13.32 -9.43 -12.47
C GLU A 120 -12.17 -9.87 -11.58
N SER A 121 -11.10 -9.09 -11.53
CA SER A 121 -9.90 -9.44 -10.79
C SER A 121 -9.17 -8.20 -10.33
N PHE A 122 -8.56 -8.32 -9.16
CA PHE A 122 -7.49 -7.43 -8.75
C PHE A 122 -6.34 -8.26 -8.20
N THR A 123 -5.12 -7.78 -8.38
CA THR A 123 -3.94 -8.46 -7.87
C THR A 123 -2.94 -7.47 -7.32
N PHE A 124 -2.12 -7.95 -6.39
CA PHE A 124 -1.01 -7.26 -5.79
C PHE A 124 0.16 -8.22 -5.70
N SER A 125 1.21 -7.95 -6.47
CA SER A 125 2.41 -8.77 -6.55
C SER A 125 3.59 -8.08 -5.89
N ILE A 126 4.44 -8.86 -5.22
CA ILE A 126 5.57 -8.38 -4.41
C ILE A 126 6.82 -9.16 -4.82
N ASP A 127 7.89 -8.45 -5.17
CA ASP A 127 9.25 -8.98 -5.23
C ASP A 127 9.91 -8.61 -3.89
N LEU A 128 10.19 -9.63 -3.09
CA LEU A 128 10.63 -9.48 -1.71
C LEU A 128 12.15 -9.36 -1.60
N ASP A 129 12.90 -9.93 -2.54
CA ASP A 129 14.37 -9.97 -2.49
C ASP A 129 15.05 -9.06 -3.52
N ASN A 130 14.26 -8.32 -4.30
CA ASN A 130 14.67 -7.39 -5.34
C ASN A 130 15.52 -8.04 -6.44
N ASP A 131 15.27 -9.32 -6.75
CA ASP A 131 15.94 -10.01 -7.85
C ASP A 131 15.33 -9.68 -9.24
N GLY A 132 14.23 -8.91 -9.25
CA GLY A 132 13.50 -8.49 -10.43
C GLY A 132 12.37 -9.44 -10.82
N PHE A 133 12.03 -10.41 -9.98
CA PHE A 133 10.91 -11.33 -10.14
C PHE A 133 9.98 -11.28 -8.93
N PHE A 134 8.67 -11.21 -9.19
CA PHE A 134 7.69 -11.29 -8.11
C PHE A 134 7.70 -12.69 -7.46
N ASP A 135 7.65 -12.70 -6.13
CA ASP A 135 7.62 -13.91 -5.29
C ASP A 135 6.19 -14.25 -4.86
N VAL A 136 5.42 -13.22 -4.51
CA VAL A 136 4.10 -13.34 -3.89
C VAL A 136 3.08 -12.62 -4.76
N ILE A 137 1.89 -13.21 -4.85
CA ILE A 137 0.69 -12.57 -5.39
C ILE A 137 -0.46 -12.71 -4.41
N ALA A 138 -1.20 -11.62 -4.23
CA ALA A 138 -2.38 -11.54 -3.39
C ALA A 138 -3.54 -10.91 -4.16
N GLY A 139 -4.77 -11.32 -3.88
CA GLY A 139 -5.97 -10.74 -4.48
C GLY A 139 -7.00 -11.77 -4.93
N LEU A 140 -7.75 -11.42 -5.97
CA LEU A 140 -8.76 -12.27 -6.60
C LEU A 140 -8.30 -12.68 -8.00
N ASP A 141 -8.31 -13.99 -8.27
CA ASP A 141 -8.20 -14.47 -9.65
C ASP A 141 -9.57 -14.38 -10.36
N LEU A 142 -9.62 -14.71 -11.65
CA LEU A 142 -10.86 -14.66 -12.44
C LEU A 142 -11.96 -15.64 -11.98
N ALA A 143 -11.63 -16.61 -11.13
CA ALA A 143 -12.57 -17.60 -10.59
C ALA A 143 -13.00 -17.26 -9.16
N GLY A 144 -12.29 -16.36 -8.49
CA GLY A 144 -12.65 -15.77 -7.22
C GLY A 144 -14.00 -15.07 -7.31
N THR A 145 -14.74 -15.11 -6.20
CA THR A 145 -15.95 -14.32 -6.05
C THR A 145 -15.95 -13.77 -4.64
N ALA A 146 -16.14 -12.46 -4.52
CA ALA A 146 -16.16 -11.73 -3.27
C ALA A 146 -14.86 -11.88 -2.46
N THR A 147 -14.85 -11.29 -1.28
CA THR A 147 -13.87 -11.47 -0.20
C THR A 147 -13.51 -12.94 0.08
N ALA A 148 -14.44 -13.88 -0.14
CA ALA A 148 -14.20 -15.32 0.07
C ALA A 148 -13.24 -15.94 -0.97
N GLY A 149 -13.09 -15.33 -2.14
CA GLY A 149 -12.14 -15.74 -3.16
C GLY A 149 -10.72 -15.22 -2.93
N TYR A 150 -10.51 -14.33 -1.96
CA TYR A 150 -9.21 -13.72 -1.71
C TYR A 150 -8.19 -14.77 -1.34
N GLN A 151 -7.03 -14.71 -1.97
CA GLN A 151 -5.94 -15.65 -1.74
C GLN A 151 -4.59 -14.97 -1.77
N VAL A 152 -3.62 -15.60 -1.12
CA VAL A 152 -2.20 -15.29 -1.21
C VAL A 152 -1.48 -16.55 -1.67
N ALA A 153 -0.67 -16.44 -2.72
CA ALA A 153 0.02 -17.54 -3.35
C ALA A 153 1.42 -17.13 -3.81
N ALA A 154 2.22 -18.12 -4.19
CA ALA A 154 3.44 -17.86 -4.95
C ALA A 154 3.05 -17.24 -6.30
N PHE A 155 3.74 -16.17 -6.69
CA PHE A 155 3.60 -15.64 -8.03
C PHE A 155 4.12 -16.68 -9.04
N SER A 156 3.31 -16.99 -10.05
CA SER A 156 3.62 -18.00 -11.06
C SER A 156 2.94 -17.66 -12.38
N GLY A 157 3.53 -16.75 -13.14
CA GLY A 157 2.96 -16.35 -14.41
C GLY A 157 3.64 -15.15 -15.04
N ASP A 158 2.83 -14.38 -15.75
CA ASP A 158 3.24 -13.16 -16.45
C ASP A 158 2.66 -11.95 -15.68
N PRO A 159 3.48 -10.95 -15.31
CA PRO A 159 2.98 -9.75 -14.63
C PRO A 159 1.99 -8.95 -15.47
N TRP A 160 1.97 -9.13 -16.81
CA TRP A 160 0.99 -8.50 -17.70
C TRP A 160 -0.33 -9.28 -17.81
N ALA A 161 -0.42 -10.45 -17.17
CA ALA A 161 -1.66 -11.21 -17.01
C ALA A 161 -1.75 -11.77 -15.59
N PRO A 162 -1.68 -10.91 -14.55
CA PRO A 162 -1.46 -11.34 -13.17
C PRO A 162 -2.69 -12.07 -12.61
N TYR A 163 -3.87 -11.81 -13.18
CA TYR A 163 -5.11 -12.54 -12.90
C TYR A 163 -5.05 -14.06 -13.21
N LEU A 164 -4.02 -14.53 -13.93
CA LEU A 164 -3.71 -15.96 -14.16
C LEU A 164 -2.43 -16.42 -13.42
N ALA A 165 -1.75 -15.54 -12.69
CA ALA A 165 -0.42 -15.80 -12.13
C ALA A 165 -0.46 -16.37 -10.70
N PHE A 166 -1.61 -16.82 -10.22
CA PHE A 166 -1.74 -17.45 -8.89
C PHE A 166 -1.18 -18.88 -8.92
N GLY A 167 -0.04 -19.07 -8.26
CA GLY A 167 0.64 -20.36 -8.13
C GLY A 167 0.18 -21.19 -6.94
N ALA A 168 1.12 -21.94 -6.35
CA ALA A 168 0.84 -22.74 -5.18
C ALA A 168 0.73 -21.87 -3.90
N PRO A 169 -0.12 -22.22 -2.93
CA PRO A 169 -0.12 -21.58 -1.62
C PRO A 169 1.25 -21.69 -0.94
N ILE A 170 1.69 -20.61 -0.28
CA ILE A 170 2.99 -20.56 0.40
C ILE A 170 2.78 -20.92 1.88
N PRO A 171 3.48 -21.94 2.42
CA PRO A 171 3.32 -22.33 3.82
C PRO A 171 3.64 -21.19 4.79
N GLY A 172 2.68 -20.85 5.66
CA GLY A 172 2.86 -19.81 6.68
C GLY A 172 2.57 -18.38 6.22
N VAL A 173 2.22 -18.21 4.94
CA VAL A 173 1.84 -16.91 4.37
C VAL A 173 0.34 -16.94 4.08
N GLY A 174 -0.33 -15.82 4.31
CA GLY A 174 -1.77 -15.72 4.10
C GLY A 174 -2.24 -14.27 4.12
N GLY A 175 -3.54 -14.05 4.22
CA GLY A 175 -4.10 -12.71 4.21
C GLY A 175 -5.62 -12.72 4.23
N SER A 176 -6.21 -11.54 4.20
CA SER A 176 -7.66 -11.38 4.08
C SER A 176 -8.04 -10.05 3.45
N MET A 177 -9.07 -10.07 2.61
CA MET A 177 -9.76 -8.87 2.14
C MET A 177 -10.74 -8.37 3.20
N ASN A 178 -10.82 -7.05 3.39
CA ASN A 178 -11.63 -6.43 4.43
C ASN A 178 -13.13 -6.48 4.13
N HIS A 179 -13.51 -6.15 2.89
CA HIS A 179 -14.90 -6.05 2.43
C HIS A 179 -14.96 -6.22 0.92
N ASP A 180 -16.16 -6.50 0.39
CA ASP A 180 -16.42 -6.40 -1.05
C ASP A 180 -16.64 -4.92 -1.40
N PRO A 181 -16.11 -4.41 -2.53
CA PRO A 181 -16.32 -3.04 -2.95
C PRO A 181 -17.79 -2.65 -3.00
N SER A 182 -18.11 -1.46 -2.50
CA SER A 182 -19.47 -0.93 -2.46
C SER A 182 -19.46 0.59 -2.32
N ALA A 183 -20.61 1.23 -2.50
CA ALA A 183 -20.71 2.68 -2.30
C ALA A 183 -20.35 3.17 -0.87
N ALA A 184 -20.35 2.27 0.13
CA ALA A 184 -19.96 2.61 1.50
C ALA A 184 -18.49 2.33 1.79
N MET A 185 -17.86 1.46 0.99
CA MET A 185 -16.47 1.04 1.11
C MET A 185 -15.94 0.82 -0.32
N PRO A 186 -15.63 1.92 -1.04
CA PRO A 186 -15.32 1.87 -2.47
C PRO A 186 -13.98 1.21 -2.80
N ASP A 187 -12.99 1.35 -1.93
CA ASP A 187 -11.60 0.97 -2.24
C ASP A 187 -11.30 -0.49 -1.93
N LEU A 188 -10.23 -1.04 -2.50
CA LEU A 188 -9.76 -2.38 -2.16
C LEU A 188 -8.82 -2.31 -0.96
N GLU A 189 -9.16 -2.97 0.13
CA GLU A 189 -8.32 -3.02 1.32
C GLU A 189 -8.15 -4.44 1.84
N PHE A 190 -6.91 -4.85 2.07
CA PHE A 190 -6.58 -6.20 2.46
C PHE A 190 -5.23 -6.31 3.15
N THR A 191 -4.97 -7.47 3.75
CA THR A 191 -3.70 -7.79 4.39
C THR A 191 -2.97 -8.93 3.70
N VAL A 192 -1.65 -8.89 3.73
CA VAL A 192 -0.75 -10.02 3.48
C VAL A 192 0.06 -10.24 4.75
N THR A 193 0.18 -11.49 5.19
CA THR A 193 0.78 -11.86 6.48
C THR A 193 1.83 -12.94 6.30
N GLY A 194 2.80 -12.98 7.20
CA GLY A 194 3.79 -14.05 7.24
C GLY A 194 4.91 -13.91 6.21
N LEU A 195 5.17 -12.71 5.69
CA LEU A 195 6.18 -12.46 4.65
C LEU A 195 7.59 -12.80 5.13
N THR A 196 7.86 -12.70 6.44
CA THR A 196 9.14 -13.11 7.02
C THR A 196 9.42 -14.62 6.94
N ASN A 197 8.41 -15.44 6.60
CA ASN A 197 8.62 -16.86 6.31
C ASN A 197 9.23 -17.10 4.93
N ILE A 198 9.13 -16.13 4.01
CA ILE A 198 9.76 -16.17 2.69
C ILE A 198 11.13 -15.50 2.77
N ASP A 199 11.15 -14.24 3.20
CA ASP A 199 12.37 -13.48 3.46
C ASP A 199 12.45 -13.07 4.94
N PRO A 200 13.25 -13.76 5.76
CA PRO A 200 13.45 -13.40 7.17
C PRO A 200 14.03 -12.00 7.41
N GLY A 201 14.57 -11.35 6.37
CA GLY A 201 15.05 -9.98 6.39
C GLY A 201 13.98 -8.92 6.11
N PHE A 202 12.77 -9.32 5.69
CA PHE A 202 11.73 -8.41 5.25
C PHE A 202 11.31 -7.43 6.35
N ASP A 203 11.54 -6.15 6.09
CA ASP A 203 11.23 -5.05 7.00
C ASP A 203 10.24 -4.03 6.40
N GLY A 204 9.69 -4.34 5.22
CA GLY A 204 8.75 -3.49 4.49
C GLY A 204 9.41 -2.33 3.73
N ASN A 205 10.73 -2.19 3.78
CA ASN A 205 11.47 -1.22 2.97
C ASN A 205 11.93 -1.86 1.65
N ASP A 206 12.27 -1.03 0.66
CA ASP A 206 12.78 -1.45 -0.65
C ASP A 206 11.92 -2.53 -1.34
N ILE A 207 10.60 -2.34 -1.39
CA ILE A 207 9.67 -3.26 -2.04
C ILE A 207 9.41 -2.86 -3.50
N HIS A 208 9.50 -3.83 -4.41
CA HIS A 208 8.95 -3.71 -5.77
C HIS A 208 7.55 -4.30 -5.76
N LEU A 209 6.57 -3.46 -6.10
CA LEU A 209 5.15 -3.79 -6.08
C LEU A 209 4.56 -3.68 -7.49
N HIS A 210 3.54 -4.49 -7.75
CA HIS A 210 2.75 -4.41 -8.96
C HIS A 210 1.28 -4.68 -8.65
N ALA A 211 0.44 -3.67 -8.85
CA ALA A 211 -1.00 -3.75 -8.68
C ALA A 211 -1.70 -3.86 -10.04
N PHE A 212 -2.83 -4.56 -10.06
CA PHE A 212 -3.70 -4.68 -11.23
C PHE A 212 -5.15 -4.66 -10.78
N VAL A 213 -6.01 -4.00 -11.55
CA VAL A 213 -7.48 -4.06 -11.41
C VAL A 213 -8.08 -4.15 -12.81
N GLY A 214 -9.03 -5.08 -13.04
CA GLY A 214 -9.62 -5.24 -14.36
C GLY A 214 -10.74 -6.26 -14.45
N SER A 215 -11.34 -6.35 -15.64
CA SER A 215 -12.34 -7.36 -15.99
C SER A 215 -12.06 -7.94 -17.38
N LEU A 216 -12.28 -9.24 -17.59
CA LEU A 216 -12.15 -9.87 -18.92
C LEU A 216 -13.48 -10.02 -19.65
N ALA A 217 -14.57 -9.56 -19.05
CA ALA A 217 -15.92 -9.74 -19.56
C ALA A 217 -16.64 -8.41 -19.80
N ASP A 218 -15.91 -7.33 -19.98
CA ASP A 218 -16.41 -5.96 -19.97
C ASP A 218 -16.61 -5.33 -21.36
N ASP A 219 -16.33 -6.09 -22.44
CA ASP A 219 -16.45 -5.61 -23.83
C ASP A 219 -15.55 -4.39 -24.13
N GLY A 220 -14.33 -4.42 -23.60
CA GLY A 220 -13.26 -3.50 -23.98
C GLY A 220 -13.12 -2.30 -23.06
N PHE A 221 -13.56 -2.43 -21.80
CA PHE A 221 -12.94 -1.62 -20.76
C PHE A 221 -11.51 -2.12 -20.59
N GLY A 222 -10.59 -1.19 -20.35
CA GLY A 222 -9.22 -1.54 -20.09
C GLY A 222 -9.06 -2.09 -18.70
N GLU A 223 -8.00 -2.85 -18.55
CA GLU A 223 -7.39 -3.14 -17.27
C GLU A 223 -6.35 -2.06 -16.93
N ASP A 224 -6.12 -1.87 -15.64
CA ASP A 224 -5.15 -0.90 -15.13
C ASP A 224 -4.01 -1.61 -14.38
N PHE A 225 -2.81 -1.02 -14.44
CA PHE A 225 -1.58 -1.53 -13.88
C PHE A 225 -0.78 -0.40 -13.22
N LEU A 226 -0.51 -0.55 -11.93
CA LEU A 226 0.39 0.35 -11.21
C LEU A 226 1.63 -0.40 -10.75
N GLU A 227 2.78 -0.08 -11.36
CA GLU A 227 4.08 -0.65 -11.01
C GLU A 227 4.92 0.34 -10.18
N VAL A 228 5.41 -0.14 -9.04
CA VAL A 228 6.21 0.63 -8.10
C VAL A 228 7.56 -0.04 -7.95
N PHE A 229 8.59 0.59 -8.51
CA PHE A 229 9.96 0.13 -8.31
C PHE A 229 10.47 0.54 -6.92
N PRO A 230 11.42 -0.21 -6.35
CA PRO A 230 12.05 0.14 -5.08
C PRO A 230 12.57 1.57 -5.20
N ILE A 231 12.09 2.44 -4.32
CA ILE A 231 12.68 3.77 -4.21
C ILE A 231 14.03 3.53 -3.53
N PRO A 232 15.18 3.73 -4.20
CA PRO A 232 16.46 3.51 -3.55
C PRO A 232 16.47 4.35 -2.27
N GLU A 233 16.64 3.67 -1.14
CA GLU A 233 16.75 4.24 0.22
C GLU A 233 17.22 5.70 0.13
N PRO A 234 16.41 6.69 0.58
CA PRO A 234 16.78 8.08 0.44
C PRO A 234 18.10 8.26 1.17
N THR A 235 19.20 8.36 0.40
CA THR A 235 20.56 8.55 0.93
C THR A 235 20.44 9.57 2.03
N THR A 236 20.59 9.11 3.28
CA THR A 236 20.17 9.88 4.46
C THR A 236 20.70 11.29 4.29
N LEU A 237 19.81 12.27 4.11
CA LEU A 237 20.24 13.66 4.10
C LEU A 237 20.64 13.93 5.55
N VAL A 238 21.91 13.67 5.87
CA VAL A 238 22.49 13.93 7.18
C VAL A 238 22.37 15.44 7.37
N LEU A 239 21.28 15.86 8.02
CA LEU A 239 21.14 17.19 8.54
C LEU A 239 22.17 17.27 9.67
N VAL A 240 23.38 17.72 9.33
CA VAL A 240 24.41 18.09 10.31
C VAL A 240 23.85 19.29 11.07
N GLY A 241 23.01 19.01 12.07
CA GLY A 241 22.48 19.99 12.98
C GLY A 241 23.64 20.60 13.75
N ALA A 242 24.02 21.81 13.37
CA ALA A 242 24.95 22.62 14.13
C ALA A 242 24.39 22.82 15.54
N THR A 243 24.92 22.06 16.51
CA THR A 243 24.64 22.29 17.92
C THR A 243 25.31 23.60 18.30
N VAL A 244 24.53 24.69 18.33
CA VAL A 244 24.96 25.95 18.94
C VAL A 244 25.09 25.69 20.43
N ALA A 245 26.33 25.47 20.88
CA ALA A 245 26.68 25.39 22.28
C ALA A 245 26.32 26.72 22.98
N LEU A 246 25.29 26.69 23.82
CA LEU A 246 24.96 27.81 24.69
C LEU A 246 26.09 28.00 25.70
N LEU A 247 26.77 29.15 25.62
CA LEU A 247 27.86 29.57 26.51
C LEU A 247 27.44 29.47 27.99
N ALA A 248 28.27 28.79 28.79
CA ALA A 248 28.19 28.81 30.24
C ALA A 248 28.35 30.25 30.78
N GLY A 249 27.42 30.65 31.64
CA GLY A 249 27.43 31.94 32.32
C GLY A 249 28.66 32.11 33.22
N VAL A 250 29.49 33.10 32.91
CA VAL A 250 30.54 33.57 33.82
C VAL A 250 29.88 34.51 34.84
N VAL A 251 29.54 33.99 36.03
CA VAL A 251 29.19 34.83 37.18
C VAL A 251 30.48 35.38 37.80
N ARG A 252 30.87 36.61 37.43
CA ARG A 252 31.89 37.36 38.19
C ARG A 252 31.22 38.03 39.39
N LYS A 253 31.40 37.45 40.58
CA LYS A 253 31.10 38.14 41.84
C LYS A 253 32.25 39.11 42.12
N ARG A 254 32.03 40.43 42.02
CA ARG A 254 32.96 41.43 42.55
C ARG A 254 32.90 41.38 44.08
N ILE A 255 34.05 41.16 44.72
CA ILE A 255 34.25 41.46 46.13
C ILE A 255 35.14 42.70 46.18
N ALA A 256 34.51 43.84 46.46
CA ALA A 256 35.03 44.99 47.20
C ALA A 256 33.85 45.92 47.47
#